data_AF-S4PAX7-F1
#
_entry.id   AF-S4PAX7-F1
#
_cell.length_a   1.000
_cell.length_b   1.000
_cell.length_c   1.000
_cell.angle_alpha   90.00
_cell.angle_beta   90.00
_cell.angle_gamma   90.00
#
_symmetry.space_group_name_H-M   'P 1'
#
loop_
_entity.id
_entity.type
_entity.pdbx_description
1 polymer ?
#
loop_
_entity_poly.entity_id
_entity_poly.type
_entity_poly.pdbx_seq_one_letter_code
_entity_poly.pdbx_strand_id
1 'polypeptide(L)'
;MECLGDSLEELWISYNLVEKLKGINVLRNLKVLYMSNNLVKEWSEFNKLQELQNLEDLLFVGNPLYDGCELEVWRSEAARRLPGLKKLDGET
;
A
#
# COMPACT_ATOMS: atom_id res chain seq x y z
N MET A 1 8.83 26.24 -3.37
CA MET A 1 7.91 25.53 -2.48
C MET A 1 7.98 24.09 -2.92
N GLU A 2 8.68 23.24 -2.16
CA GLU A 2 8.78 21.81 -2.50
C GLU A 2 7.38 21.19 -2.41
N CYS A 3 7.00 20.40 -3.40
CA CYS A 3 5.75 19.65 -3.32
C CYS A 3 5.94 18.56 -2.27
N LEU A 4 4.99 18.39 -1.34
CA LEU A 4 5.09 17.37 -0.28
C LEU A 4 5.39 15.95 -0.82
N GLY A 5 4.97 15.67 -2.06
CA GLY A 5 5.25 14.41 -2.75
C GLY A 5 6.74 14.12 -2.99
N ASP A 6 7.58 15.17 -3.01
CA ASP A 6 9.02 15.06 -3.21
C ASP A 6 9.79 14.88 -1.88
N SER A 7 9.13 14.96 -0.72
CA SER A 7 9.80 14.82 0.59
C SER A 7 9.16 13.81 1.53
N LEU A 8 7.92 13.37 1.28
CA LEU A 8 7.20 12.46 2.17
C LEU A 8 7.73 11.03 2.06
N GLU A 9 8.28 10.50 3.14
CA GLU A 9 8.79 9.13 3.21
C GLU A 9 7.84 8.17 3.95
N GLU A 10 7.03 8.67 4.88
CA GLU A 10 6.13 7.86 5.69
C GLU A 10 4.73 8.45 5.70
N LEU A 11 3.72 7.60 5.48
CA LEU A 11 2.33 7.99 5.45
C LEU A 11 1.48 6.99 6.22
N TRP A 12 0.77 7.47 7.25
CA TRP A 12 -0.18 6.69 8.03
C TRP A 12 -1.59 7.24 7.82
N ILE A 13 -2.42 6.42 7.17
CA ILE A 13 -3.79 6.73 6.77
C ILE A 13 -4.75 5.58 7.11
N SER A 14 -4.45 4.79 8.13
CA SER A 14 -5.38 3.77 8.61
C SER A 14 -6.71 4.37 9.08
N TYR A 15 -7.82 3.63 8.91
CA TYR A 15 -9.17 4.06 9.33
C TYR A 15 -9.69 5.33 8.64
N ASN A 16 -9.37 5.54 7.35
CA ASN A 16 -9.81 6.72 6.59
C ASN A 16 -10.82 6.41 5.47
N LEU A 17 -11.40 5.21 5.44
CA LEU A 17 -12.40 4.80 4.45
C LEU A 17 -11.89 4.93 2.99
N VAL A 18 -10.59 4.78 2.75
CA VAL A 18 -10.00 4.94 1.42
C VAL A 18 -10.40 3.76 0.53
N GLU A 19 -11.18 4.04 -0.51
CA GLU A 19 -11.56 3.03 -1.52
C GLU A 19 -10.61 3.00 -2.72
N LYS A 20 -10.02 4.17 -3.06
CA LYS A 20 -9.26 4.37 -4.30
C LYS A 20 -7.95 5.07 -4.04
N LEU A 21 -6.88 4.58 -4.67
CA LEU A 21 -5.51 5.11 -4.55
C LEU A 21 -5.16 6.09 -5.68
N LYS A 22 -6.12 6.94 -6.07
CA LYS A 22 -5.90 7.93 -7.12
C LYS A 22 -4.87 8.97 -6.66
N GLY A 23 -3.83 9.19 -7.46
CA GLY A 23 -2.81 10.20 -7.19
C GLY A 23 -1.71 9.73 -6.24
N ILE A 24 -1.65 8.44 -5.89
CA ILE A 24 -0.60 7.89 -5.02
C ILE A 24 0.81 8.09 -5.64
N ASN A 25 0.93 8.11 -6.97
CA ASN A 25 2.16 8.38 -7.71
C ASN A 25 2.86 9.71 -7.42
N VAL A 26 2.17 10.68 -6.80
CA VAL A 26 2.83 11.92 -6.41
C VAL A 26 3.79 11.72 -5.24
N LEU A 27 3.62 10.66 -4.45
CA LEU A 27 4.41 10.36 -3.26
C LEU A 27 5.66 9.53 -3.62
N ARG A 28 6.52 10.07 -4.49
CA ARG A 28 7.62 9.32 -5.12
C ARG A 28 8.66 8.79 -4.14
N ASN A 29 8.83 9.48 -3.01
CA ASN A 29 9.80 9.11 -1.98
C ASN A 29 9.19 8.29 -0.84
N LEU A 30 7.93 7.85 -0.97
CA LEU A 30 7.25 7.08 0.07
C LEU A 30 7.89 5.69 0.21
N LYS A 31 8.32 5.40 1.43
CA LYS A 31 8.93 4.13 1.86
C LYS A 31 8.01 3.33 2.77
N VAL A 32 7.22 4.01 3.60
CA VAL A 32 6.31 3.38 4.56
C VAL A 32 4.88 3.85 4.29
N LEU A 33 3.98 2.90 4.04
CA LEU A 33 2.55 3.17 3.88
C LEU A 33 1.75 2.30 4.83
N TYR A 34 1.17 2.91 5.86
CA TYR A 34 0.22 2.22 6.73
C TYR A 34 -1.19 2.68 6.39
N MET A 35 -1.98 1.77 5.85
CA MET A 35 -3.33 2.02 5.35
C MET A 35 -4.31 0.91 5.73
N SER A 36 -4.10 0.30 6.90
CA SER A 36 -5.00 -0.71 7.44
C SER A 36 -6.40 -0.16 7.70
N ASN A 37 -7.41 -1.04 7.67
CA ASN A 37 -8.81 -0.69 7.93
C ASN A 37 -9.32 0.43 7.00
N ASN A 38 -9.00 0.31 5.72
CA ASN A 38 -9.58 1.12 4.66
C ASN A 38 -10.52 0.24 3.80
N LEU A 39 -10.96 0.73 2.65
CA LEU A 39 -12.01 0.11 1.84
C LEU A 39 -11.50 -0.35 0.46
N VAL A 40 -10.21 -0.58 0.31
CA VAL A 40 -9.65 -1.06 -0.96
C VAL A 40 -10.07 -2.51 -1.19
N LYS A 41 -10.82 -2.75 -2.27
CA LYS A 41 -11.47 -4.04 -2.55
C LYS A 41 -10.98 -4.74 -3.82
N GLU A 42 -10.23 -4.05 -4.68
CA GLU A 42 -9.83 -4.57 -5.99
C GLU A 42 -8.31 -4.57 -6.16
N TRP A 43 -7.80 -5.63 -6.78
CA TRP A 43 -6.39 -5.69 -7.21
C TRP A 43 -6.01 -4.56 -8.17
N SER A 44 -6.96 -4.03 -8.94
CA SER A 44 -6.76 -2.88 -9.83
C SER A 44 -6.31 -1.63 -9.05
N GLU A 45 -6.87 -1.40 -7.86
CA GLU A 45 -6.47 -0.31 -6.97
C GLU A 45 -5.15 -0.62 -6.28
N PHE A 46 -4.97 -1.86 -5.77
CA PHE A 46 -3.71 -2.28 -5.15
C PHE A 46 -2.52 -2.14 -6.12
N ASN A 47 -2.69 -2.47 -7.39
CA ASN A 47 -1.64 -2.36 -8.41
C ASN A 47 -1.11 -0.93 -8.57
N LYS A 48 -1.86 0.11 -8.19
CA LYS A 48 -1.36 1.50 -8.23
C LYS A 48 -0.19 1.73 -7.27
N LEU A 49 -0.05 0.91 -6.23
CA LEU A 49 1.11 0.94 -5.33
C LEU A 49 2.43 0.62 -6.07
N GLN A 50 2.38 0.01 -7.26
CA GLN A 50 3.56 -0.21 -8.11
C GLN A 50 4.18 1.11 -8.60
N GLU A 51 3.43 2.21 -8.58
CA GLU A 51 3.93 3.55 -8.92
C GLU A 51 4.85 4.11 -7.83
N LEU A 52 4.84 3.52 -6.62
CA LEU A 52 5.69 3.87 -5.48
C LEU A 52 7.00 3.06 -5.52
N GLN A 53 7.98 3.56 -6.28
CA GLN A 53 9.24 2.85 -6.53
C GLN A 53 10.07 2.58 -5.28
N ASN A 54 9.88 3.38 -4.22
CA ASN A 54 10.64 3.30 -2.98
C ASN A 54 9.86 2.63 -1.84
N LEU A 55 8.68 2.06 -2.09
CA LEU A 55 7.86 1.46 -1.04
C LEU A 55 8.51 0.18 -0.50
N GLU A 56 8.78 0.15 0.80
CA GLU A 56 9.47 -0.94 1.49
C GLU A 56 8.63 -1.58 2.61
N ASP A 57 7.78 -0.82 3.30
CA ASP A 57 6.91 -1.32 4.38
C ASP A 57 5.45 -0.95 4.10
N LEU A 58 4.59 -1.96 4.05
CA LEU A 58 3.16 -1.82 3.78
C LEU A 58 2.35 -2.53 4.86
N LEU A 59 1.41 -1.80 5.47
CA LEU A 59 0.37 -2.36 6.34
C LEU A 59 -0.99 -2.16 5.67
N PHE A 60 -1.60 -3.26 5.25
CA PHE A 60 -2.82 -3.30 4.44
C PHE A 60 -3.96 -4.12 5.07
N VAL A 61 -3.70 -4.78 6.21
CA VAL A 61 -4.69 -5.53 7.01
C VAL A 61 -6.04 -4.80 7.17
N GLY A 62 -7.14 -5.53 7.05
CA GLY A 62 -8.50 -5.00 7.26
C GLY A 62 -9.05 -4.18 6.09
N ASN A 63 -8.45 -4.29 4.91
CA ASN A 63 -9.06 -3.84 3.66
C ASN A 63 -9.91 -5.00 3.07
N PRO A 64 -11.05 -4.74 2.41
CA PRO A 64 -11.88 -5.79 1.82
C PRO A 64 -11.14 -6.74 0.86
N LEU A 65 -10.12 -6.25 0.15
CA LEU A 65 -9.26 -7.08 -0.70
C LEU A 65 -8.45 -8.09 0.13
N TYR A 66 -7.93 -7.67 1.28
CA TYR A 66 -7.21 -8.53 2.22
C TYR A 66 -8.17 -9.57 2.81
N ASP A 67 -9.31 -9.13 3.34
CA ASP A 67 -10.28 -10.01 4.01
C ASP A 67 -10.97 -10.99 3.06
N GLY A 68 -11.04 -10.64 1.77
CA GLY A 68 -11.63 -11.49 0.71
C GLY A 68 -10.70 -12.58 0.18
N CYS A 69 -9.44 -12.64 0.61
CA CYS A 69 -8.44 -13.62 0.17
C CYS A 69 -8.03 -14.54 1.31
N GLU A 70 -7.62 -15.77 0.99
CA GLU A 70 -6.85 -16.57 1.94
C GLU A 70 -5.47 -15.93 2.19
N LEU A 71 -4.96 -16.03 3.42
CA LEU A 71 -3.74 -15.34 3.85
C LEU A 71 -2.51 -15.68 2.98
N GLU A 72 -2.36 -16.94 2.57
CA GLU A 72 -1.26 -17.37 1.70
C GLU A 72 -1.39 -16.79 0.29
N VAL A 73 -2.61 -16.75 -0.25
CA VAL A 73 -2.92 -16.15 -1.55
C VAL A 73 -2.62 -14.65 -1.51
N TRP A 74 -3.07 -13.96 -0.46
CA TRP A 74 -2.79 -12.54 -0.23
C TRP A 74 -1.29 -12.25 -0.28
N ARG A 75 -0.50 -12.97 0.54
CA ARG A 75 0.96 -12.79 0.62
C ARG A 75 1.64 -13.02 -0.72
N SER A 76 1.32 -14.14 -1.37
CA SER A 76 1.91 -14.50 -2.67
C SER A 76 1.58 -13.44 -3.73
N GLU A 77 0.33 -13.01 -3.81
CA GLU A 77 -0.12 -12.04 -4.81
C GLU A 77 0.38 -10.62 -4.52
N ALA A 78 0.49 -10.21 -3.26
CA ALA A 78 1.05 -8.93 -2.84
C ALA A 78 2.56 -8.88 -3.14
N ALA A 79 3.33 -9.91 -2.74
CA ALA A 79 4.76 -10.00 -3.02
C ALA A 79 5.07 -10.05 -4.52
N ARG A 80 4.25 -10.77 -5.30
CA ARG A 80 4.37 -10.82 -6.77
C ARG A 80 4.17 -9.44 -7.41
N ARG A 81 3.27 -8.63 -6.88
CA ARG A 81 2.95 -7.29 -7.41
C ARG A 81 3.91 -6.22 -6.93
N LEU A 82 4.43 -6.34 -5.72
CA LEU A 82 5.33 -5.38 -5.08
C LEU A 82 6.66 -6.09 -4.71
N PRO A 83 7.50 -6.44 -5.70
CA PRO A 83 8.72 -7.21 -5.45
C PRO A 83 9.80 -6.45 -4.66
N GLY A 84 9.69 -5.12 -4.53
CA GLY A 84 10.60 -4.29 -3.74
C GLY A 84 10.24 -4.19 -2.25
N LEU A 85 9.09 -4.75 -1.86
CA LEU A 85 8.58 -4.66 -0.49
C LEU A 85 9.43 -5.54 0.44
N LYS A 86 9.93 -4.96 1.53
CA LYS A 86 10.74 -5.63 2.56
C LYS A 86 9.89 -6.12 3.73
N LYS A 87 8.73 -5.50 3.95
CA LYS A 87 7.84 -5.84 5.05
C LYS A 87 6.38 -5.70 4.62
N LEU A 88 5.61 -6.76 4.85
CA LEU A 88 4.19 -6.83 4.53
C LEU A 88 3.42 -7.22 5.79
N ASP A 89 2.49 -6.37 6.22
CA ASP A 89 1.57 -6.63 7.33
C ASP A 89 2.25 -7.00 8.65
N GLY A 90 3.45 -6.47 8.89
CA GLY A 90 4.24 -6.75 10.09
C GLY A 90 5.27 -7.88 9.94
N GLU A 91 5.27 -8.59 8.81
CA GLU A 91 6.19 -9.68 8.53
C GLU A 91 7.29 -9.27 7.55
N THR A 92 8.52 -9.69 7.87
CA THR A 92 9.74 -9.49 7.06
C THR A 92 10.05 -10.71 6.21
#